data_AF-A0A8I0D2X7-F1
#
_entry.id   AF-A0A8I0D2X7-F1
#
_cell.length_a   1.000
_cell.length_b   1.000
_cell.length_c   1.000
_cell.angle_alpha   90.00
_cell.angle_beta   90.00
_cell.angle_gamma   90.00
#
_symmetry.space_group_name_H-M   'P 1'
#
loop_
_entity.id
_entity.type
_entity.pdbx_description
1 polymer ?
#
loop_
_entity_poly.entity_id
_entity_poly.type
_entity_poly.pdbx_seq_one_letter_code
_entity_poly.pdbx_strand_id
1 'polypeptide(L)'
;DKAVELIREAGQSIRDDVFLKYNLQGPLEVFGVDKMDLNGVVLTAQFRTVSGGQYAVSRAFNQRLKTLVDNCAEVHFAQTYPQQLLLA
;
A
#
# COMPACT_ATOMS: atom_id res chain seq x y z
N ASP A 1 7.87 12.92 -2.17
CA ASP A 1 8.13 11.83 -1.20
C ASP A 1 7.81 10.54 -1.92
N LYS A 2 8.84 9.72 -2.16
CA LYS A 2 8.75 8.56 -3.05
C LYS A 2 7.75 7.53 -2.55
N ALA A 3 7.62 7.33 -1.24
CA ALA A 3 6.69 6.36 -0.68
C ALA A 3 5.23 6.74 -0.98
N VAL A 4 4.89 8.02 -0.85
CA VAL A 4 3.56 8.55 -1.17
C VAL A 4 3.25 8.44 -2.66
N GLU A 5 4.24 8.64 -3.53
CA GLU A 5 4.08 8.44 -4.98
C GLU A 5 3.73 6.99 -5.32
N LEU A 6 4.44 6.01 -4.75
CA LEU A 6 4.13 4.59 -4.97
C LEU A 6 2.73 4.21 -4.46
N ILE A 7 2.31 4.77 -3.32
CA ILE A 7 0.95 4.58 -2.79
C ILE A 7 -0.10 5.14 -3.77
N ARG A 8 0.14 6.34 -4.32
CA ARG A 8 -0.77 6.96 -5.30
C ARG A 8 -0.82 6.17 -6.61
N GLU A 9 0.32 5.69 -7.09
CA GLU A 9 0.41 4.86 -8.29
C GLU A 9 -0.33 3.53 -8.11
N ALA A 10 -0.10 2.84 -6.98
CA ALA A 10 -0.87 1.65 -6.63
C ALA A 10 -2.37 1.97 -6.58
N GLY A 11 -2.75 3.10 -5.97
CA GLY A 11 -4.14 3.53 -5.88
C GLY A 11 -4.79 3.79 -7.24
N GLN A 12 -4.09 4.47 -8.13
CA GLN A 12 -4.54 4.75 -9.49
C GLN A 12 -4.73 3.46 -10.28
N SER A 13 -3.82 2.49 -10.13
CA SER A 13 -3.97 1.20 -10.81
C SER A 13 -5.28 0.48 -10.40
N ILE A 14 -5.71 0.58 -9.14
CA ILE A 14 -6.98 -0.03 -8.68
C ILE A 14 -8.17 0.66 -9.33
N ARG A 15 -8.11 1.98 -9.48
CA ARG A 15 -9.14 2.77 -10.16
C ARG A 15 -9.25 2.43 -11.64
N ASP A 16 -8.13 2.12 -12.29
CA ASP A 16 -8.08 1.78 -13.71
C ASP A 16 -8.42 0.30 -13.99
N ASP A 17 -8.47 -0.53 -12.95
CA ASP A 17 -8.84 -1.93 -13.07
C ASP A 17 -10.35 -2.10 -13.33
N VAL A 18 -10.67 -2.79 -14.43
CA VAL A 18 -12.05 -2.98 -14.91
C VAL A 18 -12.94 -3.74 -13.93
N PHE A 19 -12.39 -4.60 -13.09
CA PHE A 19 -13.13 -5.37 -12.10
C PHE A 19 -13.21 -4.65 -10.75
N LEU A 20 -12.14 -3.96 -10.36
CA LEU A 20 -12.05 -3.36 -9.03
C LEU A 20 -12.67 -1.97 -8.93
N LYS A 21 -12.69 -1.19 -10.02
CA LYS A 21 -13.22 0.19 -10.01
C LYS A 21 -14.67 0.30 -9.51
N TYR A 22 -15.49 -0.72 -9.78
CA TYR A 22 -16.89 -0.75 -9.35
C TYR A 22 -17.05 -0.97 -7.85
N ASN A 23 -16.00 -1.47 -7.17
CA ASN A 23 -16.00 -1.63 -5.72
C ASN A 23 -15.65 -0.33 -5.00
N LEU A 24 -15.18 0.71 -5.70
CA LEU A 24 -14.71 1.97 -5.11
C LEU A 24 -15.86 2.98 -4.94
N GLN A 25 -15.85 3.70 -3.82
CA GLN A 25 -16.76 4.80 -3.51
C GLN A 25 -15.98 6.11 -3.38
N GLY A 26 -15.19 6.44 -4.40
CA GLY A 26 -14.32 7.61 -4.42
C GLY A 26 -12.86 7.26 -4.70
N PRO A 27 -11.97 8.28 -4.71
CA PRO A 27 -10.54 8.07 -4.89
C PRO A 27 -9.89 7.46 -3.64
N LEU A 28 -8.63 7.05 -3.77
CA LEU A 28 -7.76 6.78 -2.62
C LEU A 28 -7.51 8.09 -1.86
N GLU A 29 -7.82 8.11 -0.58
CA GLU A 29 -7.47 9.20 0.33
C GLU A 29 -6.13 8.87 1.00
N VAL A 30 -5.14 9.77 0.91
CA VAL A 30 -3.84 9.61 1.59
C VAL A 30 -3.76 10.65 2.70
N PHE A 31 -3.71 10.18 3.95
CA PHE A 31 -3.64 11.04 5.14
C PHE A 31 -2.21 11.50 5.45
N GLY A 32 -1.21 10.76 4.97
CA GLY A 32 0.21 11.06 5.19
C GLY A 32 0.80 10.25 6.35
N VAL A 33 1.74 10.84 7.08
CA VAL A 33 2.48 10.19 8.18
C VAL A 33 1.60 10.09 9.43
N ASP A 34 1.40 8.86 9.89
CA ASP A 34 0.70 8.54 11.13
C ASP A 34 1.66 8.37 12.31
N LYS A 35 2.82 7.72 12.06
CA LYS A 35 3.86 7.49 13.08
C LYS A 35 5.25 7.53 12.45
N MET A 36 6.24 7.97 13.22
CA MET A 36 7.66 7.86 12.88
C MET A 36 8.42 7.31 14.10
N ASP A 37 9.13 6.20 13.93
CA ASP A 37 9.96 5.59 14.97
C ASP A 37 11.27 5.01 14.39
N LEU A 38 12.05 4.34 15.24
CA LEU A 38 13.35 3.76 14.87
C LEU A 38 13.25 2.68 13.77
N ASN A 39 12.08 2.08 13.56
CA ASN A 39 11.83 1.07 12.54
C ASN A 39 11.34 1.67 11.22
N GLY A 40 10.98 2.96 11.20
CA GLY A 40 10.58 3.69 10.00
C GLY A 40 9.37 4.59 10.18
N VAL A 41 8.70 4.86 9.05
CA VAL A 41 7.54 5.75 8.97
C VAL A 41 6.30 4.92 8.62
N VAL A 42 5.23 5.13 9.37
CA VAL A 42 3.90 4.58 9.08
C VAL A 42 3.11 5.61 8.30
N LEU A 43 2.66 5.23 7.10
CA LEU A 43 1.80 6.05 6.25
C LEU A 43 0.39 5.48 6.23
N THR A 44 -0.62 6.34 6.32
CA THR A 44 -2.02 5.94 6.31
C THR A 44 -2.73 6.43 5.05
N ALA A 45 -3.46 5.51 4.41
CA ALA A 45 -4.32 5.79 3.28
C ALA A 45 -5.59 4.91 3.35
N GLN A 46 -6.69 5.34 2.73
CA GLN A 46 -7.98 4.66 2.79
C GLN A 46 -8.68 4.65 1.43
N PHE A 47 -9.22 3.48 1.10
CA PHE A 47 -10.29 3.37 0.11
C PHE A 47 -11.63 3.32 0.81
N ARG A 48 -12.59 4.08 0.28
CA ARG A 48 -14.00 3.81 0.53
C ARG A 48 -14.49 2.79 -0.50
N THR A 49 -15.22 1.78 -0.04
CA THR A 49 -15.68 0.70 -0.90
C THR A 49 -17.12 0.30 -0.61
N VAL A 50 -17.77 -0.33 -1.58
CA VAL A 50 -19.07 -0.99 -1.38
C VAL A 50 -18.94 -2.18 -0.42
N SER A 51 -20.05 -2.58 0.20
CA SER A 51 -20.07 -3.77 1.06
C SER A 51 -19.61 -5.02 0.29
N GLY A 52 -18.69 -5.79 0.88
CA GLY A 52 -18.10 -6.99 0.27
C GLY A 52 -16.91 -6.73 -0.66
N GLY A 53 -16.68 -5.48 -1.08
CA GLY A 53 -15.57 -5.11 -1.98
C GLY A 53 -14.23 -4.89 -1.28
N GLN A 54 -14.22 -4.75 0.04
CA GLN A 54 -13.03 -4.35 0.83
C GLN A 54 -11.85 -5.30 0.59
N TYR A 55 -12.11 -6.61 0.65
CA TYR A 55 -11.07 -7.64 0.55
C TYR A 55 -10.43 -7.66 -0.84
N ALA A 56 -11.22 -7.58 -1.91
CA ALA A 56 -10.73 -7.59 -3.28
C ALA A 56 -9.83 -6.37 -3.55
N VAL A 57 -10.29 -5.19 -3.16
CA VAL A 57 -9.54 -3.93 -3.29
C VAL A 57 -8.26 -3.97 -2.47
N SER A 58 -8.34 -4.36 -1.19
CA SER A 58 -7.20 -4.39 -0.27
C SER A 58 -6.11 -5.36 -0.76
N ARG A 59 -6.47 -6.58 -1.19
CA ARG A 59 -5.49 -7.55 -1.69
C ARG A 59 -4.81 -7.07 -2.96
N ALA A 60 -5.58 -6.60 -3.94
CA ALA A 60 -5.01 -6.11 -5.19
C ALA A 60 -4.11 -4.90 -4.97
N PHE A 61 -4.52 -3.96 -4.10
CA PHE A 61 -3.70 -2.82 -3.72
C PHE A 61 -2.38 -3.26 -3.10
N ASN A 62 -2.42 -4.12 -2.09
CA ASN A 62 -1.22 -4.60 -1.40
C ASN A 62 -0.27 -5.33 -2.35
N GLN A 63 -0.80 -6.16 -3.25
CA GLN A 63 0.02 -6.86 -4.24
C GLN A 63 0.74 -5.88 -5.18
N ARG A 64 0.02 -4.87 -5.69
CA ARG A 64 0.61 -3.88 -6.62
C ARG A 64 1.59 -2.96 -5.92
N LEU A 65 1.27 -2.50 -4.71
CA LEU A 65 2.18 -1.72 -3.88
C LEU A 65 3.44 -2.51 -3.58
N LYS A 66 3.33 -3.80 -3.25
CA LYS A 66 4.49 -4.69 -3.04
C LYS A 66 5.38 -4.74 -4.27
N THR A 67 4.80 -4.97 -5.45
CA THR A 67 5.56 -4.96 -6.71
C THR A 67 6.26 -3.62 -6.97
N LEU A 68 5.58 -2.50 -6.74
CA LEU A 68 6.15 -1.18 -6.93
C LEU A 68 7.32 -0.90 -5.98
N VAL A 69 7.15 -1.24 -4.70
CA VAL A 69 8.19 -1.06 -3.67
C VAL A 69 9.37 -1.99 -3.93
N ASP A 70 9.14 -3.24 -4.32
CA ASP A 70 10.23 -4.18 -4.65
C ASP A 70 11.09 -3.72 -5.83
N ASN A 71 10.53 -2.94 -6.75
CA ASN A 71 11.24 -2.36 -7.88
C ASN A 71 11.76 -0.94 -7.61
N CYS A 72 11.66 -0.46 -6.37
CA CYS A 72 12.12 0.87 -5.96
C CYS A 72 13.38 0.76 -5.09
N ALA A 73 14.42 1.54 -5.43
CA ALA A 73 15.66 1.58 -4.65
C ALA A 73 15.59 2.47 -3.40
N GLU A 74 14.62 3.39 -3.34
CA GLU A 74 14.54 4.41 -2.29
C GLU A 74 13.55 4.07 -1.16
N VAL A 75 12.61 3.16 -1.42
CA VAL A 75 11.52 2.82 -0.50
C VAL A 75 11.57 1.33 -0.22
N HIS A 76 11.51 0.97 1.06
CA HIS A 76 11.48 -0.41 1.52
C HIS A 76 10.41 -0.59 2.59
N PHE A 77 9.81 -1.78 2.65
CA PHE A 77 8.92 -2.11 3.76
C PHE A 77 9.71 -2.22 5.06
N ALA A 78 9.18 -1.62 6.13
CA ALA A 78 9.71 -1.81 7.46
C ALA A 78 9.69 -3.30 7.82
N GLN A 79 10.80 -3.83 8.35
CA GLN A 79 10.87 -5.22 8.77
C GLN A 79 10.15 -5.37 10.12
N THR A 80 8.94 -5.95 10.11
CA THR A 80 8.17 -6.19 11.34
C THR A 80 8.58 -7.48 12.07
N TYR A 81 9.50 -8.28 11.51
CA TYR A 81 10.04 -9.48 12.14
C TYR A 81 11.55 -9.36 12.28
N PRO A 82 12.12 -9.51 13.50
CA PRO A 82 13.54 -9.82 13.60
C PRO A 82 13.70 -11.17 12.91
N GLN A 83 14.32 -11.18 11.73
CA GLN A 83 14.91 -12.42 11.22
C GLN A 83 15.97 -12.78 12.26
N GLN A 84 15.61 -13.67 13.19
CA GLN A 84 16.62 -14.43 13.91
C GLN A 84 17.51 -15.01 12.82
N LEU A 85 18.74 -14.50 12.78
CA LEU A 85 19.82 -14.99 11.95
C LEU A 85 19.84 -16.52 12.06
N LEU A 86 19.26 -17.19 11.07
CA LEU A 86 19.56 -18.58 10.79
C LEU A 86 20.96 -18.58 10.19
N LEU A 87 21.94 -18.38 11.07
CA LEU A 87 23.32 -18.76 10.86
C LEU A 87 23.32 -20.29 10.85
N ALA A 88 23.38 -20.86 9.66
CA ALA A 88 23.82 -22.23 9.43
C ALA A 88 25.28 -22.21 8.98
#